data_AF-A0AAU7QWG9-F1
#
_entry.id   AF-A0AAU7QWG9-F1
#
_cell.length_a   1.000
_cell.length_b   1.000
_cell.length_c   1.000
_cell.angle_alpha   90.00
_cell.angle_beta   90.00
_cell.angle_gamma   90.00
#
_symmetry.space_group_name_H-M   'P 1'
#
loop_
_entity.id
_entity.type
_entity.pdbx_description
1 polymer ?
#
loop_
_entity_poly.entity_id
_entity_poly.type
_entity_poly.pdbx_seq_one_letter_code
_entity_poly.pdbx_strand_id
1 'polypeptide(L)'
;MSRTHSATGPRPPSRHRWIRWALAVLLLASAGCGKGFGEESGDTLARDAAAVEAKQLNTDLGHRNRVRDAGSIAATEIVREAGDATSGGDTTVRREALAWSGRTAGDERATVDVRFVVTVPERPPVSIGGASNTAGEATRCYRYEFQLYRYTTYREIGCPSGAAPPPPTAAPVPRVPEDGRQRLTAVLRTATPDTLAGAVRAAFPQDWITVDTTVHEGALVAAVGVPAERDCLLLVRTPAGKIETPGYDRIWLEPGETGCRTGLYVSPPR
;
A
#
# COMPACT_ATOMS: atom_id res chain seq x y z
N MET A 1 -55.56 -33.69 14.60
CA MET A 1 -55.14 -34.94 13.95
C MET A 1 -53.63 -35.07 14.10
N SER A 2 -53.24 -36.10 14.84
CA SER A 2 -51.87 -36.41 15.27
C SER A 2 -51.07 -37.12 14.17
N ARG A 3 -49.75 -36.91 14.12
CA ARG A 3 -48.72 -37.98 14.22
C ARG A 3 -47.30 -37.41 14.10
N THR A 4 -46.60 -37.51 15.22
CA THR A 4 -45.15 -37.59 15.38
C THR A 4 -44.60 -38.91 14.82
N HIS A 5 -43.37 -38.91 14.31
CA HIS A 5 -42.50 -40.10 14.34
C HIS A 5 -41.03 -39.68 14.52
N SER A 6 -40.48 -40.12 15.65
CA SER A 6 -39.05 -40.17 15.98
C SER A 6 -38.54 -41.61 15.82
N ALA A 7 -37.21 -41.75 15.95
CA ALA A 7 -36.41 -42.95 16.27
C ALA A 7 -35.86 -43.71 15.03
N THR A 8 -34.65 -44.29 14.98
CA THR A 8 -33.71 -44.74 16.04
C THR A 8 -32.35 -45.04 15.38
N GLY A 9 -31.23 -44.92 16.13
CA GLY A 9 -29.86 -45.33 15.71
C GLY A 9 -29.63 -46.86 15.72
N PRO A 10 -28.52 -47.37 16.29
CA PRO A 10 -27.11 -47.33 15.87
C PRO A 10 -26.53 -48.76 15.63
N ARG A 11 -25.32 -48.91 15.05
CA ARG A 11 -24.19 -49.74 15.58
C ARG A 11 -22.99 -49.93 14.61
N PRO A 12 -21.74 -49.97 15.13
CA PRO A 12 -20.50 -50.51 14.51
C PRO A 12 -20.45 -52.06 14.73
N PRO A 13 -19.35 -52.86 14.55
CA PRO A 13 -17.92 -52.59 14.29
C PRO A 13 -17.23 -53.57 13.28
N SER A 14 -15.92 -53.40 12.99
CA SER A 14 -15.04 -54.57 12.77
C SER A 14 -13.57 -54.28 13.04
N ARG A 15 -12.99 -55.11 13.91
CA ARG A 15 -11.58 -55.20 14.32
C ARG A 15 -10.76 -56.08 13.36
N HIS A 16 -9.44 -56.06 13.60
CA HIS A 16 -8.38 -57.04 13.23
C HIS A 16 -7.61 -56.72 11.94
N ARG A 17 -6.28 -56.88 11.83
CA ARG A 17 -5.27 -57.59 12.66
C ARG A 17 -3.87 -57.13 12.19
N TRP A 18 -2.98 -56.72 13.11
CA TRP A 18 -1.68 -57.33 13.42
C TRP A 18 -0.85 -57.90 12.25
N ILE A 19 0.26 -57.22 11.90
CA ILE A 19 1.51 -57.88 11.47
C ILE A 19 2.70 -57.16 12.13
N ARG A 20 3.46 -57.91 12.92
CA ARG A 20 4.80 -57.61 13.46
C ARG A 20 5.82 -58.23 12.51
N TRP A 21 6.79 -57.47 12.00
CA TRP A 21 8.13 -57.90 11.56
C TRP A 21 9.02 -56.63 11.61
N ALA A 22 9.96 -56.51 12.54
CA ALA A 22 11.32 -57.05 12.54
C ALA A 22 12.34 -56.09 11.89
N LEU A 23 13.30 -55.69 12.72
CA LEU A 23 14.62 -55.08 12.49
C LEU A 23 15.06 -54.77 11.05
N ALA A 24 15.36 -53.49 10.83
CA ALA A 24 16.53 -53.06 10.09
C ALA A 24 17.04 -51.73 10.70
N VAL A 25 17.98 -51.83 11.64
CA VAL A 25 18.82 -50.70 12.02
C VAL A 25 19.80 -50.51 10.87
N LEU A 26 19.38 -49.74 9.86
CA LEU A 26 20.27 -49.22 8.85
C LEU A 26 20.98 -48.01 9.46
N LEU A 27 22.29 -48.15 9.67
CA LEU A 27 23.24 -47.05 9.78
C LEU A 27 23.17 -46.24 8.47
N LEU A 28 22.17 -45.37 8.35
CA LEU A 28 22.23 -44.24 7.43
C LEU A 28 23.26 -43.29 8.03
N ALA A 29 24.48 -43.44 7.53
CA ALA A 29 25.45 -42.38 7.51
C ALA A 29 24.71 -41.08 7.23
N SER A 30 24.70 -40.21 8.23
CA SER A 30 24.38 -38.81 8.10
C SER A 30 25.40 -38.19 7.15
N ALA A 31 25.22 -38.43 5.85
CA ALA A 31 25.59 -37.50 4.80
C ALA A 31 24.68 -36.28 4.99
N GLY A 32 24.90 -35.56 6.09
CA GLY A 32 24.45 -34.19 6.20
C GLY A 32 25.03 -33.49 4.98
N CYS A 33 24.14 -32.98 4.14
CA CYS A 33 24.47 -31.90 3.22
C CYS A 33 24.88 -30.70 4.09
N GLY A 34 26.05 -30.78 4.72
CA GLY A 34 26.74 -29.63 5.27
C GLY A 34 27.13 -28.80 4.06
N LYS A 35 26.31 -27.81 3.73
CA LYS A 35 26.84 -26.60 3.08
C LYS A 35 28.05 -26.21 3.92
N GLY A 36 29.23 -26.38 3.33
CA GLY A 36 30.49 -26.32 4.05
C GLY A 36 30.61 -25.05 4.87
N PHE A 37 31.35 -25.13 5.96
CA PHE A 37 31.88 -24.01 6.74
C PHE A 37 32.86 -23.21 5.87
N GLY A 38 32.37 -22.62 4.79
CA GLY A 38 33.12 -21.82 3.82
C GLY A 38 32.62 -20.39 3.82
N GLU A 39 33.56 -19.48 3.55
CA GLU A 39 33.30 -18.07 3.31
C GLU A 39 32.20 -17.88 2.26
N GLU A 40 31.16 -17.11 2.60
CA GLU A 40 30.07 -16.83 1.68
C GLU A 40 30.48 -15.71 0.70
N SER A 41 30.14 -15.87 -0.58
CA SER A 41 30.44 -14.84 -1.58
C SER A 41 29.60 -13.59 -1.34
N GLY A 42 30.27 -12.46 -1.11
CA GLY A 42 29.64 -11.13 -1.01
C GLY A 42 28.76 -10.79 -2.21
N ASP A 43 29.17 -11.15 -3.43
CA ASP A 43 28.38 -10.91 -4.65
C ASP A 43 27.06 -11.70 -4.65
N THR A 44 27.09 -12.95 -4.17
CA THR A 44 25.86 -13.75 -4.04
C THR A 44 24.95 -13.14 -2.99
N LEU A 45 25.49 -12.75 -1.84
CA LEU A 45 24.75 -12.01 -0.80
C LEU A 45 24.14 -10.72 -1.34
N ALA A 46 24.90 -9.96 -2.15
CA ALA A 46 24.42 -8.70 -2.73
C ALA A 46 23.27 -8.95 -3.73
N ARG A 47 23.36 -10.00 -4.56
CA ARG A 47 22.28 -10.39 -5.50
C ARG A 47 21.00 -10.84 -4.78
N ASP A 48 21.16 -11.57 -3.68
CA ASP A 48 20.04 -12.04 -2.86
C ASP A 48 19.39 -10.88 -2.10
N ALA A 49 20.19 -9.99 -1.52
CA ALA A 49 19.71 -8.77 -0.89
C ALA A 49 18.96 -7.86 -1.87
N ALA A 50 19.43 -7.72 -3.11
CA ALA A 50 18.71 -6.97 -4.16
C ALA A 50 17.34 -7.60 -4.47
N ALA A 51 17.24 -8.93 -4.51
CA ALA A 51 15.97 -9.63 -4.74
C ALA A 51 15.00 -9.50 -3.57
N VAL A 52 15.52 -9.58 -2.33
CA VAL A 52 14.75 -9.38 -1.10
C VAL A 52 14.21 -7.94 -1.05
N GLU A 53 15.03 -6.94 -1.33
CA GLU A 53 14.58 -5.54 -1.37
C GLU A 53 13.54 -5.32 -2.47
N ALA A 54 13.72 -5.92 -3.66
CA ALA A 54 12.72 -5.80 -4.73
C ALA A 54 11.35 -6.37 -4.31
N LYS A 55 11.35 -7.50 -3.58
CA LYS A 55 10.14 -8.10 -3.01
C LYS A 55 9.55 -7.24 -1.89
N GLN A 56 10.39 -6.67 -1.03
CA GLN A 56 9.96 -5.78 0.05
C GLN A 56 9.30 -4.53 -0.54
N LEU A 57 9.95 -3.89 -1.52
CA LEU A 57 9.38 -2.74 -2.22
C LEU A 57 8.03 -3.08 -2.85
N ASN A 58 7.87 -4.26 -3.47
CA ASN A 58 6.56 -4.67 -3.99
C ASN A 58 5.49 -4.76 -2.89
N THR A 59 5.88 -5.24 -1.71
CA THR A 59 4.99 -5.35 -0.54
C THR A 59 4.60 -3.97 -0.03
N ASP A 60 5.58 -3.05 0.10
CA ASP A 60 5.37 -1.68 0.53
C ASP A 60 4.50 -0.90 -0.46
N LEU A 61 4.73 -1.10 -1.77
CA LEU A 61 3.91 -0.51 -2.83
C LEU A 61 2.48 -1.10 -2.83
N GLY A 62 2.32 -2.38 -2.50
CA GLY A 62 1.04 -2.98 -2.18
C GLY A 62 -0.08 -2.74 -3.19
N HIS A 63 -1.29 -2.51 -2.67
CA HIS A 63 -2.51 -2.31 -3.45
C HIS A 63 -2.70 -0.84 -3.86
N ARG A 64 -2.99 -0.60 -5.13
CA ARG A 64 -3.21 0.76 -5.66
C ARG A 64 -4.67 1.15 -5.58
N ASN A 65 -5.01 2.03 -4.64
CA ASN A 65 -6.37 2.54 -4.45
C ASN A 65 -6.56 4.00 -4.89
N ARG A 66 -5.55 4.61 -5.53
CA ARG A 66 -5.56 6.02 -5.95
C ARG A 66 -4.99 6.21 -7.35
N VAL A 67 -5.48 7.24 -8.01
CA VAL A 67 -4.96 7.70 -9.31
C VAL A 67 -3.66 8.44 -9.11
N ARG A 68 -2.61 7.99 -9.79
CA ARG A 68 -1.27 8.57 -9.79
C ARG A 68 -0.61 8.36 -11.14
N ASP A 69 0.15 9.35 -11.59
CA ASP A 69 1.07 9.16 -12.70
C ASP A 69 2.33 8.43 -12.25
N ALA A 70 2.98 7.73 -13.18
CA ALA A 70 4.18 6.97 -12.89
C ALA A 70 5.36 7.84 -12.43
N GLY A 71 5.42 9.11 -12.87
CA GLY A 71 6.43 10.06 -12.44
C GLY A 71 6.31 10.39 -10.95
N SER A 72 5.10 10.67 -10.48
CA SER A 72 4.83 10.87 -9.05
C SER A 72 5.17 9.63 -8.22
N ILE A 73 4.79 8.43 -8.67
CA ILE A 73 5.15 7.17 -7.99
C ILE A 73 6.67 7.02 -7.90
N ALA A 74 7.38 7.21 -9.02
CA ALA A 74 8.83 7.14 -9.08
C ALA A 74 9.50 8.14 -8.12
N ALA A 75 9.00 9.38 -8.08
CA ALA A 75 9.52 10.44 -7.23
C ALA A 75 9.31 10.18 -5.74
N THR A 76 8.13 9.69 -5.33
CA THR A 76 7.75 9.65 -3.91
C THR A 76 7.89 8.29 -3.25
N GLU A 77 7.88 7.20 -4.02
CA GLU A 77 7.78 5.84 -3.46
C GLU A 77 8.98 4.94 -3.80
N ILE A 78 9.75 5.27 -4.84
CA ILE A 78 10.84 4.40 -5.33
C ILE A 78 12.20 4.86 -4.82
N VAL A 79 12.53 6.14 -4.99
CA VAL A 79 13.85 6.68 -4.69
C VAL A 79 14.17 6.50 -3.21
N ARG A 80 15.32 5.86 -2.93
CA ARG A 80 15.87 5.73 -1.58
C ARG A 80 17.38 5.85 -1.66
N GLU A 81 17.92 6.74 -0.85
CA GLU A 81 19.37 6.91 -0.72
C GLU A 81 19.98 5.76 0.09
N ALA A 82 21.25 5.47 -0.18
CA ALA A 82 22.01 4.48 0.58
C ALA A 82 22.30 5.03 1.99
N GLY A 83 21.41 4.77 2.94
CA GLY A 83 21.57 5.28 4.31
C GLY A 83 20.64 4.65 5.32
N ASP A 84 19.46 4.20 4.89
CA ASP A 84 18.51 3.55 5.79
C ASP A 84 18.82 2.06 5.91
N ALA A 85 19.84 1.71 6.68
CA ALA A 85 20.14 0.33 7.04
C ALA A 85 18.92 -0.29 7.76
N THR A 86 18.12 -1.07 7.04
CA THR A 86 17.09 -1.91 7.64
C THR A 86 17.76 -3.10 8.32
N SER A 87 17.83 -3.03 9.65
CA SER A 87 18.06 -4.17 10.54
C SER A 87 19.44 -4.83 10.46
N GLY A 88 20.40 -4.28 11.20
CA GLY A 88 21.47 -5.07 11.85
C GLY A 88 22.62 -5.57 10.98
N GLY A 89 22.77 -5.08 9.74
CA GLY A 89 23.94 -5.37 8.90
C GLY A 89 24.43 -4.14 8.15
N ASP A 90 25.74 -4.08 7.89
CA ASP A 90 26.41 -3.02 7.14
C ASP A 90 26.12 -3.07 5.62
N THR A 91 25.18 -3.91 5.18
CA THR A 91 24.74 -3.99 3.78
C THR A 91 23.97 -2.73 3.43
N THR A 92 24.40 -2.05 2.37
CA THR A 92 23.72 -0.85 1.86
C THR A 92 22.94 -1.18 0.59
N VAL A 93 21.72 -0.65 0.49
CA VAL A 93 20.85 -0.81 -0.68
C VAL A 93 20.40 0.56 -1.14
N ARG A 94 20.64 0.87 -2.42
CA ARG A 94 20.23 2.12 -3.06
C ARG A 94 19.21 1.81 -4.15
N ARG A 95 18.15 2.62 -4.22
CA ARG A 95 17.07 2.47 -5.20
C ARG A 95 17.06 3.66 -6.15
N GLU A 96 17.14 3.39 -7.45
CA GLU A 96 17.09 4.40 -8.50
C GLU A 96 15.96 4.11 -9.46
N ALA A 97 15.15 5.13 -9.77
CA ALA A 97 14.17 5.06 -10.85
C ALA A 97 14.87 5.26 -12.20
N LEU A 98 14.75 4.30 -13.10
CA LEU A 98 15.40 4.31 -14.42
C LEU A 98 14.49 4.82 -15.52
N ALA A 99 13.22 4.45 -15.48
CA ALA A 99 12.21 4.85 -16.46
C ALA A 99 10.83 4.78 -15.82
N TRP A 100 9.92 5.65 -16.25
CA TRP A 100 8.54 5.67 -15.77
C TRP A 100 7.60 6.08 -16.90
N SER A 101 6.41 5.47 -16.96
CA SER A 101 5.43 5.81 -17.97
C SER A 101 4.00 5.46 -17.55
N GLY A 102 3.02 6.17 -18.10
CA GLY A 102 1.59 5.93 -17.85
C GLY A 102 1.09 6.46 -16.50
N ARG A 103 -0.10 6.01 -16.12
CA ARG A 103 -0.80 6.41 -14.89
C ARG A 103 -1.80 5.33 -14.45
N THR A 104 -2.18 5.35 -13.17
CA THR A 104 -3.20 4.46 -12.59
C THR A 104 -4.60 5.06 -12.68
N ALA A 105 -5.18 5.18 -13.87
CA ALA A 105 -6.52 5.73 -14.06
C ALA A 105 -7.41 4.76 -14.85
N GLY A 106 -8.57 4.38 -14.29
CA GLY A 106 -9.44 3.38 -14.92
C GLY A 106 -8.68 2.07 -15.18
N ASP A 107 -8.65 1.65 -16.45
CA ASP A 107 -7.93 0.44 -16.90
C ASP A 107 -6.49 0.71 -17.37
N GLU A 108 -6.02 1.96 -17.29
CA GLU A 108 -4.65 2.33 -17.63
C GLU A 108 -3.64 1.72 -16.64
N ARG A 109 -2.41 1.54 -17.11
CA ARG A 109 -1.29 1.03 -16.31
C ARG A 109 -0.18 2.06 -16.24
N ALA A 110 0.42 2.17 -15.06
CA ALA A 110 1.69 2.84 -14.87
C ALA A 110 2.81 1.80 -14.75
N THR A 111 4.00 2.12 -15.24
CA THR A 111 5.20 1.30 -15.07
C THR A 111 6.33 2.13 -14.51
N VAL A 112 7.12 1.55 -13.61
CA VAL A 112 8.38 2.14 -13.16
C VAL A 112 9.47 1.08 -13.17
N ASP A 113 10.56 1.35 -13.88
CA ASP A 113 11.76 0.53 -13.89
C ASP A 113 12.70 1.00 -12.78
N VAL A 114 13.15 0.08 -11.94
CA VAL A 114 13.92 0.36 -10.72
C VAL A 114 15.21 -0.41 -10.75
N ARG A 115 16.33 0.26 -10.46
CA ARG A 115 17.64 -0.34 -10.24
C ARG A 115 17.95 -0.39 -8.75
N PHE A 116 18.29 -1.57 -8.29
CA PHE A 116 18.80 -1.82 -6.94
C PHE A 116 20.31 -1.98 -7.05
N VAL A 117 21.04 -1.09 -6.39
CA VAL A 117 22.51 -1.18 -6.25
C VAL A 117 22.79 -1.56 -4.81
N VAL A 118 23.38 -2.74 -4.62
CA VAL A 118 23.64 -3.33 -3.30
C VAL A 118 25.12 -3.49 -3.11
N THR A 119 25.63 -3.03 -1.97
CA THR A 119 27.01 -3.25 -1.53
C THR A 119 27.00 -4.02 -0.22
N VAL A 120 27.71 -5.14 -0.20
CA VAL A 120 27.93 -5.98 0.97
C VAL A 120 29.39 -5.82 1.39
N PRO A 121 29.67 -5.30 2.60
CA PRO A 121 31.03 -5.23 3.09
C PRO A 121 31.55 -6.60 3.49
N GLU A 122 32.88 -6.73 3.50
CA GLU A 122 33.56 -7.91 4.03
C GLU A 122 33.22 -8.09 5.50
N ARG A 123 32.94 -9.34 5.89
CA ARG A 123 32.75 -9.72 7.29
C ARG A 123 33.74 -10.81 7.65
N PRO A 124 34.81 -10.51 8.40
CA PRO A 124 35.71 -11.53 8.89
C PRO A 124 35.02 -12.40 9.94
N PRO A 125 35.43 -13.66 10.10
CA PRO A 125 34.90 -14.53 11.15
C PRO A 125 35.35 -14.00 12.53
N VAL A 126 34.40 -13.84 13.45
CA VAL A 126 34.68 -13.37 14.83
C VAL A 126 34.96 -14.53 15.81
N SER A 127 34.79 -15.77 15.38
CA SER A 127 35.04 -16.99 16.16
C SER A 127 35.41 -18.17 15.25
N ILE A 128 35.99 -19.24 15.81
CA ILE A 128 36.27 -20.48 15.08
C ILE A 128 34.93 -21.08 14.62
N GLY A 129 34.75 -21.20 13.30
CA GLY A 129 33.49 -21.65 12.69
C GLY A 129 32.40 -20.57 12.61
N GLY A 130 32.72 -19.32 12.91
CA GLY A 130 31.81 -18.19 12.74
C GLY A 130 31.52 -17.89 11.27
N ALA A 131 30.36 -17.28 11.00
CA ALA A 131 30.00 -16.83 9.66
C ALA A 131 30.98 -15.75 9.18
N SER A 132 31.38 -15.84 7.92
CA SER A 132 32.22 -14.85 7.25
C SER A 132 31.78 -14.71 5.80
N ASN A 133 32.03 -13.54 5.22
CA ASN A 133 31.78 -13.29 3.80
C ASN A 133 32.81 -12.33 3.21
N THR A 134 33.12 -12.50 1.93
CA THR A 134 33.88 -11.50 1.19
C THR A 134 33.06 -10.22 1.04
N ALA A 135 33.72 -9.09 0.75
CA ALA A 135 33.01 -7.97 0.17
C ALA A 135 32.39 -8.37 -1.19
N GLY A 136 31.34 -7.68 -1.59
CA GLY A 136 30.76 -7.86 -2.91
C GLY A 136 29.70 -6.83 -3.26
N GLU A 137 29.34 -6.81 -4.53
CA GLU A 137 28.37 -5.86 -5.07
C GLU A 137 27.46 -6.53 -6.10
N ALA A 138 26.24 -6.01 -6.20
CA ALA A 138 25.31 -6.45 -7.22
C ALA A 138 24.41 -5.31 -7.67
N THR A 139 24.08 -5.34 -8.96
CA THR A 139 23.06 -4.48 -9.55
C THR A 139 21.99 -5.33 -10.19
N ARG A 140 20.73 -5.12 -9.81
CA ARG A 140 19.56 -5.80 -10.42
C ARG A 140 18.47 -4.81 -10.72
N CYS A 141 17.71 -5.07 -11.78
CA CYS A 141 16.66 -4.17 -12.24
C CYS A 141 15.33 -4.88 -12.34
N TYR A 142 14.27 -4.17 -11.96
CA TYR A 142 12.92 -4.70 -11.96
C TYR A 142 11.96 -3.68 -12.56
N ARG A 143 10.99 -4.16 -13.35
CA ARG A 143 9.85 -3.37 -13.78
C ARG A 143 8.70 -3.61 -12.83
N TYR A 144 8.21 -2.56 -12.20
CA TYR A 144 6.98 -2.55 -11.42
C TYR A 144 5.83 -2.09 -12.30
N GLU A 145 4.70 -2.79 -12.21
CA GLU A 145 3.47 -2.47 -12.92
C GLU A 145 2.35 -2.15 -11.92
N PHE A 146 1.71 -1.01 -12.13
CA PHE A 146 0.68 -0.46 -11.27
C PHE A 146 -0.62 -0.33 -12.07
N GLN A 147 -1.72 -0.76 -11.47
CA GLN A 147 -3.06 -0.59 -12.02
C GLN A 147 -4.03 -0.27 -10.89
N LEU A 148 -5.00 0.61 -11.15
CA LEU A 148 -6.00 0.98 -10.15
C LEU A 148 -6.79 -0.26 -9.69
N TYR A 149 -7.00 -0.36 -8.38
CA TYR A 149 -7.65 -1.49 -7.69
C TYR A 149 -6.98 -2.85 -7.90
N ARG A 150 -5.68 -2.86 -8.19
CA ARG A 150 -4.86 -4.07 -8.28
C ARG A 150 -3.66 -3.97 -7.34
N TYR A 151 -3.17 -5.13 -6.94
CA TYR A 151 -1.87 -5.23 -6.29
C TYR A 151 -0.77 -4.95 -7.32
N THR A 152 0.26 -4.24 -6.86
CA THR A 152 1.48 -4.01 -7.63
C THR A 152 2.11 -5.36 -7.96
N THR A 153 2.57 -5.49 -9.20
CA THR A 153 3.34 -6.66 -9.64
C THR A 153 4.70 -6.19 -10.13
N TYR A 154 5.67 -7.10 -10.17
CA TYR A 154 6.99 -6.77 -10.64
C TYR A 154 7.64 -7.98 -11.33
N ARG A 155 8.55 -7.71 -12.26
CA ARG A 155 9.39 -8.70 -12.91
C ARG A 155 10.81 -8.19 -13.05
N GLU A 156 11.78 -9.09 -13.01
CA GLU A 156 13.16 -8.75 -13.32
C GLU A 156 13.31 -8.36 -14.80
N ILE A 157 14.16 -7.39 -15.06
CA ILE A 157 14.54 -6.91 -16.39
C ILE A 157 16.06 -6.74 -16.46
N GLY A 158 16.61 -6.69 -17.68
CA GLY A 158 18.02 -6.32 -17.86
C GLY A 158 18.26 -4.89 -17.39
N CYS A 159 19.38 -4.65 -16.71
CA CYS A 159 19.76 -3.31 -16.31
C CYS A 159 20.29 -2.52 -17.51
N PRO A 160 19.69 -1.36 -17.85
CA PRO A 160 20.25 -0.48 -18.85
C PRO A 160 21.63 0.02 -18.38
N SER A 161 22.55 0.15 -19.33
CA SER A 161 23.84 0.77 -19.08
C SER A 161 23.70 2.28 -18.91
N GLY A 162 24.57 2.87 -18.08
CA GLY A 162 24.64 4.32 -17.86
C GLY A 162 24.12 4.78 -16.49
N ALA A 163 24.23 6.09 -16.27
CA ALA A 163 23.70 6.73 -15.07
C ALA A 163 22.18 6.70 -15.07
N ALA A 164 21.56 6.57 -13.89
CA ALA A 164 20.13 6.75 -13.78
C ALA A 164 19.79 8.21 -14.15
N PRO A 165 18.65 8.46 -14.83
CA PRO A 165 18.19 9.83 -15.01
C PRO A 165 17.93 10.48 -13.64
N PRO A 166 17.96 11.82 -13.56
CA PRO A 166 17.54 12.49 -12.34
C PRO A 166 16.10 12.10 -11.99
N PRO A 167 15.77 11.92 -10.71
CA PRO A 167 14.44 11.53 -10.31
C PRO A 167 13.43 12.61 -10.74
N PRO A 168 12.22 12.22 -11.16
CA PRO A 168 11.19 13.17 -11.54
C PRO A 168 10.77 14.02 -10.33
N THR A 169 10.25 15.22 -10.58
CA THR A 169 9.58 16.00 -9.56
C THR A 169 8.16 15.46 -9.37
N ALA A 170 7.80 15.15 -8.12
CA ALA A 170 6.45 14.71 -7.80
C ALA A 170 5.42 15.80 -8.12
N ALA A 171 4.33 15.44 -8.78
CA ALA A 171 3.21 16.36 -8.92
C ALA A 171 2.64 16.69 -7.52
N PRO A 172 2.21 17.94 -7.26
CA PRO A 172 1.55 18.26 -6.02
C PRO A 172 0.31 17.38 -5.85
N VAL A 173 0.20 16.73 -4.69
CA VAL A 173 -0.99 15.95 -4.36
C VAL A 173 -2.17 16.92 -4.22
N PRO A 174 -3.26 16.78 -4.99
CA PRO A 174 -4.40 17.68 -4.88
C PRO A 174 -5.01 17.62 -3.48
N ARG A 175 -5.19 18.77 -2.84
CA ARG A 175 -5.75 18.85 -1.48
C ARG A 175 -6.82 19.92 -1.42
N VAL A 176 -7.67 19.83 -0.41
CA VAL A 176 -8.52 20.95 -0.02
C VAL A 176 -7.60 22.08 0.45
N PRO A 177 -7.85 23.35 0.08
CA PRO A 177 -7.05 24.47 0.55
C PRO A 177 -6.95 24.51 2.07
N GLU A 178 -5.80 24.91 2.60
CA GLU A 178 -5.54 24.99 4.06
C GLU A 178 -6.54 25.91 4.79
N ASP A 179 -7.00 26.97 4.11
CA ASP A 179 -8.04 27.88 4.59
C ASP A 179 -9.47 27.41 4.26
N GLY A 180 -9.63 26.20 3.71
CA GLY A 180 -10.90 25.64 3.25
C GLY A 180 -11.96 25.60 4.35
N ARG A 181 -11.59 25.27 5.59
CA ARG A 181 -12.53 25.30 6.73
C ARG A 181 -13.07 26.71 6.97
N GLN A 182 -12.23 27.72 6.88
CA GLN A 182 -12.61 29.12 7.09
C GLN A 182 -13.52 29.61 5.95
N ARG A 183 -13.17 29.27 4.69
CA ARG A 183 -14.00 29.56 3.51
C ARG A 183 -15.38 28.93 3.62
N LEU A 184 -15.45 27.65 3.93
CA LEU A 184 -16.72 26.92 4.04
C LEU A 184 -17.57 27.43 5.20
N THR A 185 -16.95 27.79 6.32
CA THR A 185 -17.62 28.46 7.44
C THR A 185 -18.22 29.80 7.01
N ALA A 186 -17.47 30.62 6.27
CA ALA A 186 -17.94 31.91 5.77
C ALA A 186 -19.15 31.75 4.82
N VAL A 187 -19.08 30.80 3.89
CA VAL A 187 -20.20 30.46 3.00
C VAL A 187 -21.43 30.03 3.80
N LEU A 188 -21.26 29.10 4.74
CA LEU A 188 -22.36 28.61 5.56
C LEU A 188 -22.99 29.72 6.40
N ARG A 189 -22.28 30.77 6.81
CA ARG A 189 -22.88 31.88 7.57
C ARG A 189 -23.90 32.68 6.75
N THR A 190 -23.67 32.86 5.46
CA THR A 190 -24.49 33.75 4.63
C THR A 190 -25.43 33.02 3.69
N ALA A 191 -25.16 31.73 3.39
CA ALA A 191 -25.98 30.95 2.47
C ALA A 191 -27.42 30.73 2.99
N THR A 192 -28.35 30.66 2.06
CA THR A 192 -29.72 30.14 2.25
C THR A 192 -29.81 28.73 1.64
N PRO A 193 -30.91 27.97 1.88
CA PRO A 193 -31.16 26.72 1.18
C PRO A 193 -30.96 26.81 -0.35
N ASP A 194 -31.45 27.88 -0.97
CA ASP A 194 -31.43 28.04 -2.43
C ASP A 194 -30.06 28.44 -2.98
N THR A 195 -29.21 29.11 -2.17
CA THR A 195 -27.91 29.60 -2.62
C THR A 195 -26.74 28.69 -2.23
N LEU A 196 -26.97 27.69 -1.38
CA LEU A 196 -25.91 26.90 -0.75
C LEU A 196 -24.96 26.25 -1.77
N ALA A 197 -25.51 25.47 -2.70
CA ALA A 197 -24.70 24.74 -3.69
C ALA A 197 -23.82 25.66 -4.53
N GLY A 198 -24.39 26.76 -5.05
CA GLY A 198 -23.67 27.75 -5.85
C GLY A 198 -22.60 28.49 -5.04
N ALA A 199 -22.91 28.89 -3.81
CA ALA A 199 -21.96 29.60 -2.95
C ALA A 199 -20.78 28.71 -2.53
N VAL A 200 -21.02 27.44 -2.22
CA VAL A 200 -19.93 26.49 -1.90
C VAL A 200 -19.08 26.23 -3.14
N ARG A 201 -19.69 26.01 -4.32
CA ARG A 201 -18.93 25.82 -5.57
C ARG A 201 -18.08 27.04 -5.93
N ALA A 202 -18.59 28.25 -5.73
CA ALA A 202 -17.84 29.48 -5.97
C ALA A 202 -16.62 29.63 -5.02
N ALA A 203 -16.73 29.17 -3.77
CA ALA A 203 -15.62 29.20 -2.81
C ALA A 203 -14.53 28.13 -3.10
N PHE A 204 -14.90 27.07 -3.82
CA PHE A 204 -14.01 25.96 -4.20
C PHE A 204 -14.08 25.70 -5.71
N PRO A 205 -13.53 26.60 -6.54
CA PRO A 205 -13.66 26.54 -7.99
C PRO A 205 -12.79 25.46 -8.66
N GLN A 206 -11.91 24.79 -7.92
CA GLN A 206 -10.99 23.79 -8.46
C GLN A 206 -11.73 22.54 -8.95
N ASP A 207 -11.43 22.08 -10.17
CA ASP A 207 -12.17 20.98 -10.81
C ASP A 207 -11.95 19.62 -10.13
N TRP A 208 -10.83 19.45 -9.42
CA TRP A 208 -10.54 18.23 -8.64
C TRP A 208 -11.22 18.21 -7.27
N ILE A 209 -11.85 19.31 -6.84
CA ILE A 209 -12.62 19.38 -5.60
C ILE A 209 -14.07 19.02 -5.89
N THR A 210 -14.55 17.97 -5.22
CA THR A 210 -15.96 17.61 -5.20
C THR A 210 -16.68 18.45 -4.15
N VAL A 211 -17.86 18.94 -4.53
CA VAL A 211 -18.77 19.68 -3.67
C VAL A 211 -20.09 18.94 -3.64
N ASP A 212 -20.56 18.62 -2.43
CA ASP A 212 -21.85 18.02 -2.19
C ASP A 212 -22.56 18.80 -1.08
N THR A 213 -23.82 19.15 -1.29
CA THR A 213 -24.56 20.01 -0.37
C THR A 213 -26.00 19.53 -0.24
N THR A 214 -26.56 19.62 0.96
CA THR A 214 -27.96 19.30 1.19
C THR A 214 -28.54 20.13 2.33
N VAL A 215 -29.86 20.13 2.42
CA VAL A 215 -30.60 20.66 3.56
C VAL A 215 -31.26 19.49 4.28
N HIS A 216 -30.96 19.33 5.57
CA HIS A 216 -31.46 18.23 6.37
C HIS A 216 -31.98 18.76 7.69
N GLU A 217 -33.27 18.54 7.99
CA GLU A 217 -33.92 19.00 9.23
C GLU A 217 -33.71 20.51 9.52
N GLY A 218 -33.70 21.33 8.46
CA GLY A 218 -33.46 22.77 8.54
C GLY A 218 -32.00 23.17 8.72
N ALA A 219 -31.07 22.22 8.83
CA ALA A 219 -29.64 22.47 8.81
C ALA A 219 -29.11 22.55 7.37
N LEU A 220 -28.14 23.45 7.13
CA LEU A 220 -27.38 23.47 5.89
C LEU A 220 -26.14 22.60 6.04
N VAL A 221 -25.98 21.61 5.17
CA VAL A 221 -24.89 20.63 5.22
C VAL A 221 -24.06 20.77 3.94
N ALA A 222 -22.75 20.88 4.09
CA ALA A 222 -21.83 20.94 2.96
C ALA A 222 -20.62 20.05 3.20
N ALA A 223 -20.34 19.20 2.21
CA ALA A 223 -19.16 18.36 2.11
C ALA A 223 -18.30 18.86 0.94
N VAL A 224 -17.02 19.13 1.22
CA VAL A 224 -16.05 19.59 0.23
C VAL A 224 -14.80 18.75 0.39
N GLY A 225 -14.34 18.11 -0.69
CA GLY A 225 -13.20 17.21 -0.58
C GLY A 225 -12.54 16.86 -1.89
N VAL A 226 -11.41 16.18 -1.76
CA VAL A 226 -10.70 15.54 -2.86
C VAL A 226 -10.87 14.02 -2.66
N PRO A 227 -11.85 13.38 -3.32
CA PRO A 227 -12.16 11.97 -3.06
C PRO A 227 -10.97 11.03 -3.24
N ALA A 228 -10.14 11.29 -4.25
CA ALA A 228 -8.93 10.51 -4.52
C ALA A 228 -7.92 10.56 -3.36
N GLU A 229 -7.94 11.61 -2.53
CA GLU A 229 -7.00 11.79 -1.41
C GLU A 229 -7.57 11.48 -0.04
N ARG A 230 -8.86 11.17 0.06
CA ARG A 230 -9.57 11.04 1.34
C ARG A 230 -9.42 12.30 2.20
N ASP A 231 -9.35 13.45 1.54
CA ASP A 231 -9.35 14.76 2.15
C ASP A 231 -10.76 15.33 2.07
N CYS A 232 -11.37 15.63 3.22
CA CYS A 232 -12.78 15.96 3.30
C CYS A 232 -13.08 16.94 4.45
N LEU A 233 -13.77 18.03 4.11
CA LEU A 233 -14.37 18.96 5.05
C LEU A 233 -15.88 18.77 5.02
N LEU A 234 -16.46 18.40 6.15
CA LEU A 234 -17.90 18.31 6.34
C LEU A 234 -18.31 19.30 7.44
N LEU A 235 -19.11 20.29 7.08
CA LEU A 235 -19.60 21.29 8.00
C LEU A 235 -21.12 21.38 7.92
N VAL A 236 -21.73 21.60 9.08
CA VAL A 236 -23.18 21.71 9.25
C VAL A 236 -23.48 23.04 9.94
N ARG A 237 -24.37 23.85 9.36
CA ARG A 237 -25.01 24.97 10.06
C ARG A 237 -26.38 24.53 10.56
N THR A 238 -26.53 24.41 11.87
CA THR A 238 -27.80 24.03 12.51
C THR A 238 -28.87 25.10 12.32
N PRO A 239 -30.17 24.80 12.56
CA PRO A 239 -31.23 25.80 12.53
C PRO A 239 -31.02 26.96 13.51
N ALA A 240 -30.30 26.72 14.62
CA ALA A 240 -29.90 27.74 15.59
C ALA A 240 -28.73 28.64 15.11
N GLY A 241 -28.23 28.42 13.89
CA GLY A 241 -27.13 29.20 13.30
C GLY A 241 -25.73 28.77 13.76
N LYS A 242 -25.61 27.77 14.62
CA LYS A 242 -24.31 27.22 15.04
C LYS A 242 -23.70 26.41 13.90
N ILE A 243 -22.40 26.59 13.64
CA ILE A 243 -21.65 25.80 12.67
C ILE A 243 -20.80 24.76 13.41
N GLU A 244 -20.90 23.51 13.00
CA GLU A 244 -20.17 22.38 13.60
C GLU A 244 -19.58 21.44 12.56
N THR A 245 -18.62 20.63 13.00
CA THR A 245 -17.94 19.61 12.20
C THR A 245 -18.31 18.25 12.77
N PRO A 246 -19.29 17.54 12.18
CA PRO A 246 -19.64 16.21 12.65
C PRO A 246 -18.45 15.26 12.54
N GLY A 247 -18.29 14.37 13.51
CA GLY A 247 -17.30 13.30 13.45
C GLY A 247 -17.77 12.20 12.50
N TYR A 248 -16.84 11.59 11.77
CA TYR A 248 -17.09 10.42 10.93
C TYR A 248 -15.81 9.58 10.86
N ASP A 249 -15.94 8.29 10.58
CA ASP A 249 -14.79 7.41 10.39
C ASP A 249 -14.16 7.67 9.01
N ARG A 250 -12.84 7.84 8.97
CA ARG A 250 -12.08 8.05 7.73
C ARG A 250 -12.18 6.86 6.78
N ILE A 251 -12.53 5.67 7.28
CA ILE A 251 -12.80 4.48 6.46
C ILE A 251 -14.01 4.68 5.53
N TRP A 252 -14.95 5.59 5.85
CA TRP A 252 -16.09 5.86 4.97
C TRP A 252 -15.75 6.79 3.80
N LEU A 253 -14.55 7.38 3.80
CA LEU A 253 -14.02 8.16 2.68
C LEU A 253 -13.39 7.27 1.60
N GLU A 254 -13.36 5.95 1.76
CA GLU A 254 -12.76 5.06 0.77
C GLU A 254 -13.53 5.05 -0.56
N PRO A 255 -12.81 4.98 -1.71
CA PRO A 255 -13.46 4.82 -3.01
C PRO A 255 -14.33 3.56 -3.03
N GLY A 256 -15.63 3.72 -3.39
CA GLY A 256 -16.61 2.63 -3.40
C GLY A 256 -17.59 2.63 -2.21
N GLU A 257 -17.30 3.40 -1.16
CA GLU A 257 -18.19 3.60 -0.01
C GLU A 257 -19.06 4.86 -0.23
N THR A 258 -18.91 5.87 0.63
CA THR A 258 -19.68 7.12 0.57
C THR A 258 -18.85 8.26 -0.04
N GLY A 259 -17.53 8.26 0.20
CA GLY A 259 -16.65 9.36 -0.19
C GLY A 259 -16.93 10.65 0.59
N CYS A 260 -16.35 11.77 0.17
CA CYS A 260 -16.64 13.07 0.78
C CYS A 260 -18.01 13.59 0.31
N ARG A 261 -19.07 13.17 1.00
CA ARG A 261 -20.48 13.50 0.68
C ARG A 261 -21.26 13.84 1.95
N THR A 262 -22.37 14.56 1.81
CA THR A 262 -23.25 14.90 2.93
C THR A 262 -23.94 13.68 3.54
N GLY A 263 -23.97 12.56 2.80
CA GLY A 263 -24.37 11.22 3.28
C GLY A 263 -23.73 10.83 4.61
N LEU A 264 -22.47 11.22 4.83
CA LEU A 264 -21.74 10.99 6.08
C LEU A 264 -22.42 11.57 7.33
N TYR A 265 -23.26 12.59 7.14
CA TYR A 265 -24.05 13.21 8.21
C TYR A 265 -25.52 12.77 8.17
N VAL A 266 -26.15 12.79 7.00
CA VAL A 266 -27.60 12.54 6.89
C VAL A 266 -27.97 11.06 6.99
N SER A 267 -27.04 10.15 6.71
CA SER A 267 -27.26 8.70 6.74
C SER A 267 -25.94 7.98 6.97
N PRO A 268 -25.30 8.15 8.14
CA PRO A 268 -24.00 7.54 8.42
C PRO A 268 -24.10 6.00 8.35
N PRO A 269 -23.12 5.32 7.73
CA PRO A 269 -23.03 3.86 7.77
C PRO A 269 -23.01 3.35 9.22
N ARG A 270 -23.66 2.19 9.47
CA ARG A 270 -23.71 1.54 10.78
C ARG A 270 -22.81 0.32 10.83
#